data_AF-A0A1X0N696-F1
#
_entry.id   AF-A0A1X0N696-F1
#
_cell.length_a   1.000
_cell.length_b   1.000
_cell.length_c   1.000
_cell.angle_alpha   90.00
_cell.angle_beta   90.00
_cell.angle_gamma   90.00
#
_symmetry.space_group_name_H-M   'P 1'
#
loop_
_entity.id
_entity.type
_entity.pdbx_description
1 polymer ?
#
loop_
_entity_poly.entity_id
_entity_poly.type
_entity_poly.pdbx_seq_one_letter_code
_entity_poly.pdbx_strand_id
1 'polypeptide(L)'
;MVWDRTYSTSPGWATLVPLLVCSDDLDLTCNVIVAEQHADEHHVHWRRFGLLRGLISLQSPAVDWYDSIPSLTFERAHFQSVLDVFRKQEGIKMDWD
;
A
#
# COMPACT_ATOMS: atom_id res chain seq x y z
N MET A 1 -9.18 4.48 -4.91
CA MET A 1 -9.11 3.08 -4.40
C MET A 1 -7.70 2.58 -4.00
N VAL A 2 -6.70 2.52 -4.92
CA VAL A 2 -5.30 2.14 -4.56
C VAL A 2 -4.59 3.29 -3.86
N TRP A 3 -4.64 4.47 -4.48
CA TRP A 3 -4.07 5.70 -3.94
C TRP A 3 -4.61 6.01 -2.55
N ASP A 4 -5.90 5.79 -2.31
CA ASP A 4 -6.53 6.02 -1.03
C ASP A 4 -5.89 5.20 0.10
N ARG A 5 -5.51 3.97 -0.20
CA ARG A 5 -4.83 3.08 0.74
C ARG A 5 -3.42 3.56 0.99
N THR A 6 -2.70 3.98 -0.04
CA THR A 6 -1.35 4.56 0.11
C THR A 6 -1.39 5.84 0.96
N TYR A 7 -2.39 6.69 0.76
CA TYR A 7 -2.63 7.93 1.52
C TYR A 7 -3.25 7.72 2.91
N SER A 8 -3.61 6.48 3.29
CA SER A 8 -4.11 6.15 4.62
C SER A 8 -2.98 6.15 5.65
N THR A 9 -2.48 7.35 5.97
CA THR A 9 -1.34 7.61 6.85
C THR A 9 -1.74 8.40 8.10
N SER A 10 -3.03 8.44 8.43
CA SER A 10 -3.49 9.06 9.68
C SER A 10 -2.97 8.25 10.88
N PRO A 11 -2.57 8.90 11.99
CA PRO A 11 -2.05 8.19 13.16
C PRO A 11 -3.03 7.12 13.66
N GLY A 12 -2.52 5.92 13.94
CA GLY A 12 -3.30 4.77 14.39
C GLY A 12 -4.00 3.99 13.28
N TRP A 13 -3.86 4.39 12.02
CA TRP A 13 -4.45 3.66 10.89
C TRP A 13 -3.55 2.50 10.46
N ALA A 14 -4.20 1.38 10.16
CA ALA A 14 -3.58 0.21 9.55
C ALA A 14 -4.29 -0.13 8.23
N THR A 15 -3.54 -0.40 7.17
CA THR A 15 -4.12 -0.80 5.88
C THR A 15 -3.14 -1.65 5.07
N LEU A 16 -3.66 -2.34 4.06
CA LEU A 16 -2.84 -2.97 3.04
C LEU A 16 -2.66 -2.02 1.86
N VAL A 17 -1.40 -1.75 1.52
CA VAL A 17 -1.01 -0.96 0.36
C VAL A 17 -0.55 -1.91 -0.76
N PRO A 18 -1.21 -1.95 -1.92
CA PRO A 18 -0.75 -2.74 -3.05
C PRO A 18 0.47 -2.05 -3.69
N LEU A 19 1.53 -2.83 -3.91
CA LEU A 19 2.81 -2.34 -4.44
C LEU A 19 2.97 -2.67 -5.93
N LEU A 20 2.61 -3.89 -6.32
CA LEU A 20 2.78 -4.40 -7.68
C LEU A 20 1.57 -5.24 -8.05
N VAL A 21 1.11 -5.09 -9.29
CA VAL A 21 0.04 -5.90 -9.90
C VAL A 21 0.63 -6.47 -11.19
N CYS A 22 0.95 -7.76 -11.19
CA CYS A 22 1.51 -8.43 -12.36
C CYS A 22 0.42 -9.27 -13.05
N SER A 23 0.31 -9.17 -14.38
CA SER A 23 -0.41 -10.16 -15.18
C SER A 23 0.59 -11.25 -15.58
N ASP A 24 0.87 -12.18 -14.66
CA ASP A 24 2.05 -13.02 -14.85
C ASP A 24 1.92 -14.09 -15.94
N ASP A 25 0.74 -14.62 -16.29
CA ASP A 25 0.76 -15.93 -16.99
C ASP A 25 -0.28 -16.21 -18.08
N LEU A 26 -0.81 -15.22 -18.81
CA LEU A 26 -1.94 -15.41 -19.76
C LEU A 26 -3.20 -16.05 -19.12
N ASP A 27 -3.13 -16.40 -17.84
CA ASP A 27 -4.26 -16.51 -16.95
C ASP A 27 -4.73 -15.09 -16.62
N LEU A 28 -6.04 -14.94 -16.51
CA LEU A 28 -6.66 -13.63 -16.29
C LEU A 28 -6.57 -13.21 -14.81
N THR A 29 -5.61 -13.75 -14.05
CA THR A 29 -5.46 -13.55 -12.61
C THR A 29 -4.22 -12.73 -12.30
N CYS A 30 -4.41 -11.46 -11.96
CA CYS A 30 -3.30 -10.63 -11.51
C CYS A 30 -2.84 -11.02 -10.10
N ASN A 31 -1.54 -11.22 -9.92
CA ASN A 31 -0.92 -11.34 -8.60
C ASN A 31 -0.67 -9.95 -8.02
N VAL A 32 -0.97 -9.75 -6.73
CA VAL A 32 -0.77 -8.47 -6.06
C VAL A 32 0.14 -8.63 -4.84
N ILE A 33 1.29 -7.97 -4.87
CA ILE A 33 2.15 -7.84 -3.67
C ILE A 33 1.64 -6.66 -2.84
N VAL A 34 1.50 -6.87 -1.54
CA VAL A 34 1.03 -5.85 -0.59
C VAL A 34 2.05 -5.62 0.52
N ALA A 35 2.05 -4.39 1.05
CA ALA A 35 2.67 -4.05 2.33
C ALA A 35 1.58 -3.83 3.39
N GLU A 36 1.82 -4.34 4.61
CA GLU A 36 1.05 -3.95 5.78
C GLU A 36 1.57 -2.61 6.30
N GLN A 37 0.80 -1.55 6.03
CA GLN A 37 1.10 -0.18 6.43
C GLN A 37 0.48 0.13 7.78
N HIS A 38 1.26 0.75 8.67
CA HIS A 38 0.80 1.35 9.91
C HIS A 38 1.39 2.75 10.05
N ALA A 39 0.57 3.73 10.42
CA ALA A 39 1.04 5.10 10.61
C ALA A 39 0.92 5.55 12.07
N ASP A 40 1.91 6.31 12.52
CA ASP A 40 1.85 7.05 13.78
C ASP A 40 1.97 8.56 13.52
N GLU A 41 2.20 9.36 14.57
CA GLU A 41 2.29 10.81 14.47
C GLU A 41 3.43 11.30 13.56
N HIS A 42 4.50 10.53 13.44
CA HIS A 42 5.73 10.95 12.78
C HIS A 42 6.21 10.00 11.68
N HIS A 43 5.73 8.76 11.66
CA HIS A 43 6.23 7.73 10.76
C HIS A 43 5.13 6.95 10.06
N VAL A 44 5.50 6.43 8.90
CA VAL A 44 4.78 5.36 8.20
C VAL A 44 5.66 4.12 8.23
N HIS A 45 5.11 3.02 8.74
CA HIS A 45 5.78 1.73 8.83
C HIS A 45 5.17 0.77 7.84
N TRP A 46 5.99 0.17 7.00
CA TRP A 46 5.63 -1.05 6.27
C TRP A 46 6.19 -2.22 7.06
N ARG A 47 5.33 -2.89 7.83
CA ARG A 47 5.74 -3.87 8.84
C ARG A 47 6.15 -5.20 8.24
N ARG A 48 5.45 -5.63 7.19
CA ARG A 48 5.68 -6.88 6.48
C ARG A 48 5.08 -6.81 5.08
N PHE A 49 5.54 -7.71 4.23
CA PHE A 49 5.17 -7.79 2.82
C PHE A 49 4.64 -9.18 2.52
N GLY A 50 3.71 -9.28 1.58
CA GLY A 50 3.12 -10.57 1.23
C GLY A 50 2.40 -10.57 -0.09
N LEU A 51 2.04 -11.78 -0.53
CA LEU A 51 1.21 -12.01 -1.70
C LEU A 51 -0.27 -12.05 -1.30
N LEU A 52 -1.06 -11.15 -1.86
CA LEU A 52 -2.50 -11.09 -1.61
C LEU A 52 -3.20 -12.32 -2.20
N ARG A 53 -3.96 -13.01 -1.36
CA ARG A 53 -4.84 -14.12 -1.75
C ARG A 53 -6.29 -13.63 -1.72
N GLY A 54 -6.79 -13.22 -2.88
CA GLY A 54 -8.17 -12.74 -3.07
C GLY A 54 -8.28 -11.23 -3.22
N LEU A 55 -9.44 -10.68 -2.87
CA LEU A 55 -9.76 -9.26 -3.11
C LEU A 55 -9.33 -8.37 -1.94
N ILE A 56 -8.60 -7.30 -2.25
CA ILE A 56 -8.11 -6.34 -1.25
C ILE A 56 -9.25 -5.57 -0.55
N SER A 57 -10.45 -5.52 -1.15
CA SER A 57 -11.63 -4.86 -0.61
C SER A 57 -12.33 -5.64 0.51
N LEU A 58 -11.95 -6.90 0.75
CA LEU A 58 -12.44 -7.68 1.88
C LEU A 58 -12.01 -7.04 3.21
N GLN A 59 -12.81 -7.23 4.27
CA GLN A 59 -12.50 -6.72 5.61
C GLN A 59 -11.21 -7.34 6.17
N SER A 60 -10.93 -8.59 5.82
CA SER A 60 -9.72 -9.32 6.23
C SER A 60 -9.24 -10.18 5.07
N PRO A 61 -8.55 -9.58 4.09
CA PRO A 61 -8.05 -10.33 2.96
C PRO A 61 -6.94 -11.29 3.40
N ALA A 62 -6.92 -12.48 2.81
CA ALA A 62 -5.86 -13.44 3.07
C ALA A 62 -4.57 -12.96 2.40
N VAL A 63 -3.44 -13.11 3.10
CA VAL A 63 -2.12 -12.72 2.60
C VAL A 63 -1.11 -13.78 3.02
N ASP A 64 -0.34 -14.25 2.05
CA ASP A 64 0.82 -15.11 2.30
C ASP A 64 2.02 -14.21 2.57
N TRP A 65 2.44 -14.13 3.83
CA TRP A 65 3.51 -13.22 4.27
C TRP A 65 4.90 -13.77 3.95
N TYR A 66 5.81 -12.89 3.56
CA TYR A 66 7.22 -13.20 3.37
C TYR A 66 7.99 -12.98 4.67
N ASP A 67 8.63 -14.02 5.19
CA ASP A 67 9.34 -13.94 6.49
C ASP A 67 10.72 -13.27 6.40
N SER A 68 11.31 -13.18 5.20
CA SER A 68 12.69 -12.72 5.01
C SER A 68 12.82 -11.23 4.69
N ILE A 69 11.72 -10.51 4.51
CA ILE A 69 11.75 -9.09 4.11
C ILE A 69 11.65 -8.21 5.36
N PRO A 70 12.65 -7.37 5.66
CA PRO A 70 12.61 -6.51 6.84
C PRO A 70 11.56 -5.42 6.70
N SER A 71 11.07 -4.94 7.84
CA SER A 71 10.18 -3.78 7.89
C SER A 71 10.89 -2.51 7.42
N LEU A 72 10.14 -1.61 6.77
CA LEU A 72 10.62 -0.29 6.37
C LEU A 72 9.91 0.79 7.18
N THR A 73 10.64 1.86 7.50
CA THR A 73 10.09 3.03 8.21
C THR A 73 10.43 4.28 7.43
N PHE A 74 9.43 5.15 7.26
CA PHE A 74 9.53 6.41 6.55
C PHE A 74 9.11 7.54 7.48
N GLU A 75 9.76 8.69 7.38
CA GLU A 75 9.24 9.93 7.99
C GLU A 75 7.96 10.33 7.26
N ARG A 76 6.90 10.62 8.03
CA ARG A 76 5.54 10.74 7.49
C ARG A 76 5.39 11.95 6.57
N ALA A 77 6.00 13.09 6.92
CA ALA A 77 5.91 14.29 6.08
C ALA A 77 6.62 14.07 4.73
N HIS A 78 7.79 13.43 4.73
CA HIS A 78 8.51 13.05 3.52
C HIS A 78 7.72 12.04 2.68
N PHE A 79 7.15 11.01 3.31
CA PHE A 79 6.32 10.02 2.61
C PHE A 79 5.16 10.70 1.88
N GLN A 80 4.40 11.56 2.57
CA GLN A 80 3.29 12.31 1.99
C GLN A 80 3.76 13.27 0.88
N SER A 81 4.87 13.99 1.10
CA SER A 81 5.41 14.92 0.11
C SER A 81 5.78 14.21 -1.19
N VAL A 82 6.38 13.03 -1.13
CA VAL A 82 6.71 12.23 -2.32
C VAL A 82 5.43 11.81 -3.06
N LEU A 83 4.40 11.37 -2.34
CA LEU A 83 3.12 11.01 -2.96
C LEU A 83 2.47 12.21 -3.64
N ASP A 84 2.48 13.39 -3.02
CA ASP A 84 1.89 14.60 -3.59
C ASP A 84 2.63 15.07 -4.85
N VAL A 85 3.96 14.98 -4.87
CA VAL A 85 4.76 15.27 -6.07
C VAL A 85 4.39 14.31 -7.19
N PHE A 86 4.33 13.01 -6.90
CA PHE A 86 3.98 11.99 -7.88
C PHE A 86 2.55 12.19 -8.42
N ARG A 87 1.57 12.40 -7.54
CA ARG A 87 0.17 12.66 -7.89
C ARG A 87 0.04 13.83 -8.85
N LYS A 88 0.77 14.92 -8.59
CA LYS A 88 0.78 16.10 -9.45
C LYS A 88 1.40 15.84 -10.81
N GLN A 89 2.49 15.07 -10.87
CA GLN A 89 3.18 14.74 -12.12
C GLN A 89 2.32 13.87 -13.04
N GLU A 90 1.67 12.85 -12.46
CA GLU A 90 0.86 11.89 -13.22
C GLU A 90 -0.59 12.34 -13.44
N GLY A 91 -0.98 13.52 -12.92
CA GLY A 91 -2.34 14.05 -13.07
C GLY A 91 -3.41 13.18 -12.41
N ILE A 92 -3.05 12.45 -11.35
CA ILE A 92 -3.95 11.54 -10.65
C ILE A 92 -4.95 12.36 -9.83
N LYS A 93 -6.26 12.14 -10.04
CA LYS A 93 -7.34 12.74 -9.25
C LYS A 93 -7.78 11.78 -8.16
N MET A 94 -7.90 12.26 -6.92
CA MET A 94 -8.48 11.49 -5.82
C MET A 94 -10.00 11.64 -5.80
N ASP A 95 -10.68 10.66 -5.21
CA ASP A 95 -12.15 10.66 -5.10
C ASP A 95 -12.68 11.75 -4.13
N TRP A 96 -11.79 12.42 -3.39
CA TRP A 96 -12.08 13.50 -2.43
C TRP A 96 -11.44 14.85 -2.79
N ASP A 97 -10.85 14.97 -3.99
CA ASP A 97 -10.40 16.26 -4.53
C ASP A 97 -11.58 17.09 -5.07
#